data_AF-A0A443L7R4-F1
#
_entry.id   AF-A0A443L7R4-F1
#
_cell.length_a   1.000
_cell.length_b   1.000
_cell.length_c   1.000
_cell.angle_alpha   90.00
_cell.angle_beta   90.00
_cell.angle_gamma   90.00
#
_symmetry.space_group_name_H-M   'P 1'
#
loop_
_entity.id
_entity.type
_entity.pdbx_description
1 polymer ?
#
loop_
_entity_poly.entity_id
_entity_poly.type
_entity_poly.pdbx_seq_one_letter_code
_entity_poly.pdbx_strand_id
1 'polypeptide(L)'
;MPPVDTGGRIPVKNTPADVAVGDHLYNVTAEELRQFIEQFEHLEAEKKDIAEQQKDVMAEAKARGYNTKVMKKIIVMRKRDHDDLAAEEAILEIYMQALGGR
;
A
#
# COMPACT_ATOMS: atom_id res chain seq x y z
N MET A 1 29.90 -57.04 23.74
CA MET A 1 28.96 -55.90 23.60
C MET A 1 28.53 -55.85 22.13
N PRO A 2 27.24 -56.01 21.79
CA PRO A 2 26.78 -55.74 20.44
C PRO A 2 26.67 -54.22 20.19
N PRO A 3 26.78 -53.77 18.93
CA PRO A 3 26.68 -52.35 18.58
C PRO A 3 25.24 -51.84 18.74
N VAL A 4 25.10 -50.63 19.27
CA VAL A 4 23.81 -49.92 19.35
C VAL A 4 23.48 -49.41 17.95
N ASP A 5 22.45 -49.99 17.35
CA ASP A 5 21.83 -49.44 16.14
C ASP A 5 21.04 -48.18 16.51
N THR A 6 21.55 -47.02 16.11
CA THR A 6 20.87 -45.71 16.27
C THR A 6 20.01 -45.35 15.05
N GLY A 7 19.52 -46.31 14.28
CA GLY A 7 18.67 -46.13 13.09
C GLY A 7 17.26 -45.56 13.32
N GLY A 8 17.02 -44.78 14.38
CA GLY A 8 15.74 -44.18 14.70
C GLY A 8 15.60 -42.75 14.20
N ARG A 9 15.58 -42.52 12.88
CA ARG A 9 15.04 -41.25 12.36
C ARG A 9 13.54 -41.27 12.68
N ILE A 10 13.10 -40.50 13.68
CA ILE A 10 11.68 -40.36 13.98
C ILE A 10 10.99 -39.94 12.67
N PRO A 11 10.11 -40.77 12.08
CA PRO A 11 9.27 -40.32 11.00
C PRO A 11 8.28 -39.37 11.65
N VAL A 12 8.45 -38.07 11.42
CA VAL A 12 7.39 -37.09 11.69
C VAL A 12 6.22 -37.46 10.80
N LYS A 13 5.30 -38.27 11.33
CA LYS A 13 4.04 -38.59 10.66
C LYS A 13 3.23 -37.31 10.69
N ASN A 14 3.06 -36.65 9.54
CA ASN A 14 2.03 -35.63 9.40
C ASN A 14 0.69 -36.32 9.65
N THR A 15 0.14 -36.15 10.84
CA THR A 15 -1.15 -36.73 11.17
C THR A 15 -2.24 -36.01 10.34
N PRO A 16 -3.41 -36.62 10.10
CA PRO A 16 -4.50 -35.94 9.43
C PRO A 16 -4.88 -34.60 10.08
N ALA A 17 -4.63 -34.45 11.39
CA ALA A 17 -4.81 -33.18 12.10
C ALA A 17 -3.76 -32.13 11.70
N ASP A 18 -2.49 -32.50 11.53
CA ASP A 18 -1.43 -31.57 11.10
C ASP A 18 -1.65 -31.07 9.67
N VAL A 19 -2.15 -31.95 8.79
CA VAL A 19 -2.53 -31.58 7.41
C VAL A 19 -3.72 -30.61 7.42
N ALA A 20 -4.73 -30.86 8.24
CA ALA A 20 -5.90 -29.99 8.35
C ALA A 20 -5.55 -28.59 8.91
N VAL A 21 -4.61 -28.50 9.85
CA VAL A 21 -4.11 -27.21 10.36
C VAL A 21 -3.33 -26.47 9.27
N GLY A 22 -2.47 -27.17 8.53
CA GLY A 22 -1.76 -26.61 7.38
C GLY A 22 -2.73 -26.02 6.34
N ASP A 23 -3.70 -26.83 5.88
CA ASP A 23 -4.70 -26.41 4.90
C ASP A 23 -5.52 -25.21 5.38
N HIS A 24 -5.91 -25.19 6.67
CA HIS A 24 -6.62 -24.05 7.25
C HIS A 24 -5.76 -22.76 7.21
N LEU A 25 -4.49 -22.86 7.60
CA LEU A 25 -3.56 -21.72 7.53
C LEU A 25 -3.35 -21.24 6.09
N TYR A 26 -3.16 -22.16 5.14
CA TYR A 26 -3.05 -21.82 3.72
C TYR A 26 -4.30 -21.10 3.22
N ASN A 27 -5.50 -21.58 3.56
CA ASN A 27 -6.76 -20.95 3.17
C ASN A 27 -6.90 -19.54 3.76
N VAL A 28 -6.59 -19.34 5.05
CA VAL A 28 -6.61 -18.01 5.67
C VAL A 28 -5.62 -17.05 4.98
N THR A 29 -4.39 -17.49 4.72
CA THR A 29 -3.40 -16.66 4.02
C THR A 29 -3.78 -16.36 2.57
N ALA A 30 -4.48 -17.28 1.90
CA ALA A 30 -4.96 -17.09 0.53
C ALA A 30 -6.15 -16.12 0.48
N GLU A 31 -7.03 -16.15 1.47
CA GLU A 31 -8.14 -15.20 1.60
C GLU A 31 -7.64 -13.78 1.87
N GLU A 32 -6.69 -13.61 2.79
CA GLU A 32 -6.07 -12.30 3.08
C GLU A 32 -5.34 -11.74 1.86
N LEU A 33 -4.57 -12.58 1.14
CA LEU A 33 -3.90 -12.17 -0.09
C LEU A 33 -4.91 -11.73 -1.17
N ARG A 34 -6.03 -12.44 -1.33
CA ARG A 34 -7.09 -12.04 -2.28
C ARG A 34 -7.68 -10.69 -1.92
N GLN A 35 -7.95 -10.42 -0.64
CA GLN A 35 -8.48 -9.12 -0.21
C GLN A 35 -7.53 -7.98 -0.54
N PHE A 36 -6.22 -8.15 -0.33
CA PHE A 36 -5.24 -7.12 -0.73
C PHE A 36 -5.19 -6.92 -2.24
N ILE A 37 -5.25 -8.00 -3.03
CA ILE A 37 -5.29 -7.91 -4.50
C ILE A 37 -6.54 -7.18 -4.97
N GLU A 38 -7.71 -7.56 -4.46
CA GLU A 38 -8.99 -6.92 -4.82
C GLU A 38 -9.01 -5.43 -4.47
N GLN A 39 -8.51 -5.06 -3.28
CA GLN A 39 -8.35 -3.66 -2.88
C GLN A 39 -7.42 -2.91 -3.84
N PHE A 40 -6.30 -3.51 -4.22
CA PHE A 40 -5.34 -2.89 -5.14
C PHE A 40 -5.93 -2.70 -6.54
N GLU A 41 -6.60 -3.72 -7.08
CA GLU A 41 -7.24 -3.66 -8.39
C GLU A 41 -8.35 -2.61 -8.43
N HIS A 42 -9.11 -2.48 -7.34
CA HIS A 42 -10.10 -1.43 -7.18
C HIS A 42 -9.46 -0.04 -7.21
N LEU A 43 -8.39 0.17 -6.43
CA LEU A 43 -7.65 1.44 -6.40
C LEU A 43 -7.02 1.79 -7.76
N GLU A 44 -6.52 0.80 -8.51
CA GLU A 44 -6.01 1.03 -9.87
C GLU A 44 -7.13 1.43 -10.86
N ALA A 45 -8.32 0.83 -10.73
CA ALA A 45 -9.48 1.25 -11.50
C ALA A 45 -9.90 2.69 -11.17
N GLU A 46 -10.03 3.04 -9.89
CA GLU A 46 -10.35 4.40 -9.46
C GLU A 46 -9.32 5.43 -9.95
N LYS A 47 -8.04 5.09 -9.84
CA LYS A 47 -6.94 5.94 -10.33
C LYS A 47 -7.03 6.18 -11.82
N LYS A 48 -7.42 5.17 -12.61
CA LYS A 48 -7.65 5.31 -14.05
C LYS A 48 -8.81 6.26 -14.32
N ASP A 49 -9.94 6.09 -13.64
CA ASP A 49 -11.11 6.94 -13.81
C ASP A 49 -10.81 8.40 -13.44
N ILE A 50 -10.10 8.63 -12.33
CA ILE A 50 -9.63 9.96 -11.93
C ILE A 50 -8.70 10.55 -12.99
N ALA A 51 -7.79 9.77 -13.55
CA ALA A 51 -6.88 10.25 -14.59
C ALA A 51 -7.63 10.64 -15.88
N GLU A 52 -8.72 9.94 -16.22
CA GLU A 52 -9.60 10.30 -17.34
C GLU A 52 -10.35 11.60 -17.05
N GLN A 53 -10.96 11.74 -15.86
CA GLN A 53 -11.62 12.99 -15.44
C GLN A 53 -10.66 14.19 -15.47
N GLN A 54 -9.41 14.01 -15.02
CA GLN A 54 -8.38 15.06 -15.09
C GLN A 54 -8.05 15.46 -16.54
N LYS A 55 -8.05 14.52 -17.48
CA LYS A 55 -7.85 14.83 -18.91
C LYS A 55 -9.01 15.64 -19.46
N ASP A 56 -10.24 15.30 -19.09
CA ASP A 56 -11.44 16.01 -19.54
C ASP A 56 -11.45 17.46 -19.06
N VAL A 57 -11.11 17.71 -17.79
CA VAL A 57 -10.95 19.08 -17.24
C VAL A 57 -9.90 19.87 -18.04
N MET A 58 -8.77 19.25 -18.37
CA MET A 58 -7.73 19.89 -19.17
C MET A 58 -8.17 20.14 -20.61
N ALA A 59 -8.94 19.23 -21.21
CA ALA A 59 -9.49 19.39 -22.55
C ALA A 59 -10.51 20.53 -22.59
N GLU A 60 -11.38 20.62 -21.60
CA GLU A 60 -12.35 21.70 -21.43
C GLU A 60 -11.64 23.05 -21.25
N ALA A 61 -10.64 23.12 -20.37
CA ALA A 61 -9.84 24.34 -20.19
C ALA A 61 -9.17 24.77 -21.50
N LYS A 62 -8.64 23.82 -22.28
CA LYS A 62 -8.08 24.10 -23.61
C LYS A 62 -9.14 24.65 -24.57
N ALA A 63 -10.33 24.05 -24.61
CA ALA A 63 -11.43 24.50 -25.47
C ALA A 63 -11.90 25.93 -25.12
N ARG A 64 -11.80 26.30 -23.84
CA ARG A 64 -12.06 27.66 -23.34
C ARG A 64 -10.90 28.65 -23.57
N GLY A 65 -9.78 28.20 -24.15
CA GLY A 65 -8.64 29.05 -24.49
C GLY A 65 -7.53 29.14 -23.44
N TYR A 66 -7.60 28.37 -22.35
CA TYR A 66 -6.52 28.35 -21.35
C TYR A 66 -5.29 27.58 -21.82
N ASN A 67 -4.11 28.03 -21.40
CA ASN A 67 -2.86 27.31 -21.63
C ASN A 67 -2.68 26.18 -20.60
N THR A 68 -3.04 24.96 -21.00
CA THR A 68 -2.97 23.78 -20.12
C THR A 68 -1.56 23.42 -19.67
N LYS A 69 -0.50 23.80 -20.41
CA LYS A 69 0.89 23.61 -19.94
C LYS A 69 1.20 24.49 -18.74
N VAL A 70 0.73 25.74 -18.76
CA VAL A 70 0.90 26.67 -17.62
C VAL A 70 0.07 26.21 -16.44
N MET A 71 -1.18 25.77 -16.66
CA MET A 71 -2.03 25.22 -15.59
C MET A 71 -1.37 24.03 -14.88
N LYS A 72 -0.81 23.07 -15.63
CA LYS A 72 -0.08 21.94 -15.05
C LYS A 72 1.11 22.39 -14.19
N LYS A 73 1.86 23.41 -14.63
CA LYS A 73 2.95 23.99 -13.82
C LYS A 73 2.43 24.57 -12.50
N ILE A 74 1.34 25.33 -12.54
CA ILE A 74 0.71 25.90 -11.34
C ILE A 74 0.27 24.79 -10.37
N ILE A 75 -0.36 23.72 -10.87
CA ILE A 75 -0.78 22.59 -10.03
C ILE A 75 0.42 21.93 -9.34
N VAL A 76 1.51 21.68 -10.07
CA VAL A 76 2.74 21.10 -9.51
C VAL A 76 3.36 22.01 -8.45
N MET A 77 3.44 23.32 -8.72
CA MET A 77 3.96 24.30 -7.76
C MET A 77 3.12 24.30 -6.48
N ARG A 78 1.79 24.37 -6.60
CA ARG A 78 0.89 24.36 -5.44
C ARG A 78 0.97 23.08 -4.63
N LYS A 79 1.18 21.93 -5.27
CA LYS A 79 1.40 20.66 -4.58
C LYS A 79 2.68 20.71 -3.75
N ARG A 80 3.78 21.16 -4.35
CA ARG A 80 5.05 21.31 -3.65
C ARG A 80 4.94 22.27 -2.47
N ASP A 81 4.32 23.43 -2.67
CA ASP A 81 4.14 24.41 -1.59
C ASP A 81 3.37 23.79 -0.40
N HIS A 82 2.35 22.96 -0.66
CA HIS A 82 1.63 22.24 0.38
C HIS A 82 2.47 21.16 1.06
N ASP A 83 3.24 20.38 0.30
CA ASP A 83 4.13 19.34 0.86
C ASP A 83 5.24 19.98 1.73
N ASP A 84 5.78 21.13 1.29
CA ASP A 84 6.77 21.91 2.04
C ASP A 84 6.15 22.47 3.34
N LEU A 85 4.93 23.03 3.28
CA LEU A 85 4.18 23.47 4.46
C LEU A 85 3.90 22.33 5.43
N ALA A 86 3.47 21.17 4.95
CA ALA A 86 3.20 20.01 5.80
C ALA A 86 4.48 19.49 6.48
N ALA A 87 5.62 19.55 5.79
CA ALA A 87 6.91 19.21 6.38
C ALA A 87 7.33 20.23 7.46
N GLU A 88 7.13 21.53 7.22
CA GLU A 88 7.36 22.57 8.21
C GLU A 88 6.45 22.40 9.44
N GLU A 89 5.16 22.12 9.24
CA GLU A 89 4.20 21.85 10.31
C GLU A 89 4.59 20.61 11.13
N ALA A 90 5.02 19.53 10.47
CA ALA A 90 5.50 18.34 11.18
C ALA A 90 6.76 18.62 12.00
N ILE A 91 7.69 19.43 11.49
CA ILE A 91 8.89 19.86 12.23
C ILE A 91 8.51 20.77 13.40
N LEU A 92 7.58 21.70 13.18
CA LEU A 92 7.06 22.58 14.22
C LEU A 92 6.39 21.76 15.32
N GLU A 93 5.60 20.75 14.97
CA GLU A 93 4.96 19.86 15.94
C GLU A 93 6.01 19.15 16.81
N ILE A 94 7.09 18.62 16.20
CA ILE A 94 8.19 18.01 16.95
C ILE A 94 8.84 19.02 17.92
N TYR A 95 9.08 20.25 17.48
CA TYR A 95 9.64 21.29 18.36
C TYR A 95 8.68 21.70 19.48
N MET A 96 7.38 21.81 19.19
CA MET A 96 6.35 22.13 20.17
C MET A 96 6.22 21.02 21.22
N GLN A 97 6.23 19.75 20.80
CA GLN A 97 6.26 18.60 21.69
C GLN A 97 7.51 18.62 22.59
N ALA A 98 8.68 18.93 22.03
CA ALA A 98 9.93 19.03 22.79
C ALA A 98 9.92 20.19 23.82
N LEU A 99 9.19 21.27 23.54
CA LEU A 99 9.00 22.41 24.44
C LEU A 99 7.86 22.21 25.45
N GLY A 100 7.22 21.04 25.48
CA GLY A 100 6.15 20.73 26.42
C GLY A 100 4.80 21.35 26.06
N GLY A 101 4.66 21.88 24.84
CA GLY A 101 3.37 22.28 24.27
C GLY A 101 2.61 21.04 23.82
N ARG A 102 1.36 20.92 24.30
CA ARG A 102 0.40 19.92 23.86
C ARG A 102 -0.71 20.59 23.08
#